data_AF-A0A2V9DDW7-F1
#
_entry.id   AF-A0A2V9DDW7-F1
#
_cell.length_a   1.000
_cell.length_b   1.000
_cell.length_c   1.000
_cell.angle_alpha   90.00
_cell.angle_beta   90.00
_cell.angle_gamma   90.00
#
_symmetry.space_group_name_H-M   'P 1'
#
loop_
_entity.id
_entity.type
_entity.pdbx_description
1 polymer ?
#
loop_
_entity_poly.entity_id
_entity_poly.type
_entity_poly.pdbx_seq_one_letter_code
_entity_poly.pdbx_strand_id
1 'polypeptide(L)'
;CCQGGRVINLYARSTAAAFAHRFLPGSKGGLYAWEQVQQCPEVILVEGLFDYAVLWQAGFRHLTCSLGTHLNACQFQQLCDRPRTVYLTFDVDANGSGQQASQQLAHRLRAQGIATRQVLLPEGQDPNSFFVQGGDAGQFQALLEAAPP
;
A
#
# COMPACT_ATOMS: atom_id res chain seq x y z
N CYS A 1 -11.77 -3.70 -6.99
CA CYS A 1 -11.79 -4.71 -5.92
C CYS A 1 -12.12 -6.06 -6.53
N CYS A 2 -11.17 -6.99 -6.53
CA CYS A 2 -11.31 -8.27 -7.21
C CYS A 2 -11.03 -9.45 -6.29
N GLN A 3 -11.62 -10.60 -6.59
CA GLN A 3 -11.33 -11.88 -5.95
C GLN A 3 -11.45 -13.00 -6.98
N GLY A 4 -10.37 -13.77 -7.17
CA GLY A 4 -10.31 -14.84 -8.17
C GLY A 4 -10.61 -14.34 -9.60
N GLY A 5 -9.97 -13.25 -10.02
CA GLY A 5 -10.17 -12.64 -11.35
C GLY A 5 -11.54 -11.97 -11.58
N ARG A 6 -12.45 -11.99 -10.61
CA ARG A 6 -13.79 -11.37 -10.74
C ARG A 6 -13.84 -10.05 -9.98
N VAL A 7 -14.45 -9.03 -10.60
CA VAL A 7 -14.79 -7.77 -9.93
C VAL A 7 -15.91 -8.04 -8.93
N ILE A 8 -15.68 -7.73 -7.65
CA ILE A 8 -16.67 -7.97 -6.59
C ILE A 8 -17.15 -6.68 -5.91
N ASN A 9 -16.44 -5.57 -6.10
CA ASN A 9 -16.76 -4.29 -5.48
C ASN A 9 -16.15 -3.13 -6.29
N LEU A 10 -16.66 -1.93 -6.10
CA LEU A 10 -16.22 -0.70 -6.75
C LEU A 10 -15.70 0.27 -5.68
N TYR A 11 -14.55 0.88 -5.97
CA TYR A 11 -14.05 2.04 -5.23
C TYR A 11 -14.53 3.31 -5.93
N ALA A 12 -15.00 4.28 -5.17
CA ALA A 12 -15.33 5.61 -5.66
C ALA A 12 -14.66 6.68 -4.79
N ARG A 13 -14.07 7.69 -5.44
CA ARG A 13 -13.53 8.89 -4.78
C ARG A 13 -14.50 10.05 -5.04
N SER A 14 -14.85 10.81 -4.00
CA SER A 14 -15.61 12.04 -4.18
C SER A 14 -14.73 13.11 -4.82
N THR A 15 -15.27 13.83 -5.81
CA THR A 15 -14.65 15.05 -6.38
C THR A 15 -15.18 16.34 -5.72
N ALA A 16 -16.12 16.20 -4.77
CA ALA A 16 -16.70 17.29 -4.00
C ALA A 16 -16.33 17.17 -2.51
N ALA A 17 -16.70 18.16 -1.68
CA ALA A 17 -16.40 18.25 -0.24
C ALA A 17 -17.04 17.16 0.67
N ALA A 18 -17.60 16.10 0.09
CA ALA A 18 -18.13 14.95 0.82
C ALA A 18 -17.03 13.95 1.22
N PHE A 19 -17.43 12.82 1.82
CA PHE A 19 -16.55 11.70 2.20
C PHE A 19 -15.48 11.41 1.14
N ALA A 20 -14.22 11.34 1.57
CA ALA A 20 -13.06 11.22 0.69
C ALA A 20 -13.21 10.07 -0.33
N HIS A 21 -13.55 8.87 0.13
CA HIS A 21 -13.82 7.72 -0.72
C HIS A 21 -14.88 6.78 -0.13
N ARG A 22 -15.46 5.92 -0.97
CA ARG A 22 -16.46 4.91 -0.59
C ARG A 22 -16.27 3.61 -1.36
N PHE A 23 -16.79 2.54 -0.77
CA PHE A 23 -16.98 1.24 -1.41
C PHE A 23 -18.47 0.91 -1.43
N LEU A 24 -18.90 0.06 -2.36
CA LEU A 24 -20.21 -0.57 -2.23
C LEU A 24 -20.21 -1.51 -1.01
N PRO A 25 -21.39 -1.80 -0.41
CA PRO A 25 -21.49 -2.78 0.66
C PRO A 25 -20.87 -4.13 0.26
N GLY A 26 -20.12 -4.74 1.18
CA GLY A 26 -19.47 -6.04 0.98
C GLY A 26 -17.95 -5.98 1.11
N SER A 27 -17.30 -7.06 0.70
CA SER A 27 -15.84 -7.22 0.83
C SER A 27 -15.08 -6.31 -0.15
N LYS A 28 -13.89 -5.85 0.27
CA LYS A 28 -12.92 -5.19 -0.63
C LYS A 28 -12.19 -6.20 -1.54
N GLY A 29 -12.31 -7.49 -1.26
CA GLY A 29 -11.60 -8.56 -1.98
C GLY A 29 -10.13 -8.62 -1.60
N GLY A 30 -9.31 -9.07 -2.55
CA GLY A 30 -7.87 -9.09 -2.41
C GLY A 30 -7.22 -7.71 -2.56
N LEU A 31 -5.90 -7.71 -2.50
CA LEU A 31 -5.06 -6.55 -2.77
C LEU A 31 -5.28 -6.07 -4.21
N TYR A 32 -5.27 -4.74 -4.40
CA TYR A 32 -5.47 -4.15 -5.72
C TYR A 32 -4.30 -4.47 -6.66
N ALA A 33 -4.59 -4.93 -7.88
CA ALA A 33 -3.58 -5.36 -8.86
C ALA A 33 -2.65 -6.51 -8.40
N TRP A 34 -3.07 -7.30 -7.40
CA TRP A 34 -2.27 -8.41 -6.85
C TRP A 34 -1.73 -9.39 -7.89
N GLU A 35 -2.55 -9.74 -8.89
CA GLU A 35 -2.18 -10.71 -9.91
C GLU A 35 -0.91 -10.32 -10.69
N GLN A 36 -0.62 -9.02 -10.79
CA GLN A 36 0.56 -8.48 -11.47
C GLN A 36 1.84 -8.61 -10.63
N VAL A 37 1.71 -8.68 -9.30
CA VAL A 37 2.85 -8.63 -8.37
C VAL A 37 3.01 -9.89 -7.53
N GLN A 38 2.07 -10.85 -7.59
CA GLN A 38 2.09 -12.08 -6.80
C GLN A 38 3.36 -12.93 -6.99
N GLN A 39 4.04 -12.81 -8.13
CA GLN A 39 5.29 -13.50 -8.43
C GLN A 39 6.54 -12.65 -8.11
N CYS A 40 6.38 -11.38 -7.76
CA CYS A 40 7.51 -10.50 -7.45
C CYS A 40 8.17 -10.88 -6.12
N PRO A 41 9.51 -10.90 -6.05
CA PRO A 41 10.25 -11.16 -4.82
C PRO A 41 10.16 -9.97 -3.85
N GLU A 42 9.83 -8.79 -4.36
CA GLU A 42 9.65 -7.56 -3.60
C GLU A 42 8.32 -6.93 -4.00
N VAL A 43 7.60 -6.37 -3.03
CA VAL A 43 6.31 -5.71 -3.25
C VAL A 43 6.24 -4.42 -2.43
N ILE A 44 5.88 -3.31 -3.07
CA ILE A 44 5.52 -2.05 -2.39
C ILE A 44 4.02 -2.08 -2.09
N LEU A 45 3.65 -2.00 -0.82
CA LEU A 45 2.28 -1.90 -0.35
C LEU A 45 1.98 -0.47 0.10
N VAL A 46 1.02 0.16 -0.58
CA VAL A 46 0.49 1.49 -0.24
C VAL A 46 -0.93 1.39 0.31
N GLU A 47 -1.38 2.44 1.01
CA GLU A 47 -2.75 2.50 1.54
C GLU A 47 -3.80 2.82 0.47
N GLY A 48 -3.57 3.87 -0.32
CA GLY A 48 -4.54 4.45 -1.23
C GLY A 48 -4.29 4.20 -2.71
N LEU A 49 -5.36 4.35 -3.52
CA LEU A 49 -5.25 4.23 -4.98
C LEU A 49 -4.50 5.39 -5.63
N PHE A 50 -4.45 6.56 -4.99
CA PHE A 50 -3.70 7.71 -5.51
C PHE A 50 -2.21 7.55 -5.25
N ASP A 51 -1.82 7.01 -4.09
CA ASP A 51 -0.45 6.56 -3.83
C ASP A 51 -0.01 5.49 -4.83
N TYR A 52 -0.91 4.54 -5.12
CA TYR A 52 -0.69 3.53 -6.14
C TYR A 52 -0.45 4.21 -7.51
N ALA A 53 -1.36 5.11 -7.90
CA ALA A 53 -1.32 5.74 -9.21
C ALA A 53 -0.06 6.59 -9.40
N VAL A 54 0.35 7.37 -8.40
CA VAL A 54 1.52 8.24 -8.52
C VAL A 54 2.80 7.43 -8.63
N LEU A 55 2.95 6.34 -7.85
CA LEU A 55 4.11 5.46 -7.91
C LEU A 55 4.15 4.69 -9.23
N TRP A 56 2.98 4.28 -9.71
CA TRP A 56 2.88 3.68 -11.04
C TRP A 56 3.29 4.67 -12.13
N GLN A 57 2.86 5.94 -12.06
CA GLN A 57 3.30 6.98 -12.99
C GLN A 57 4.81 7.25 -12.90
N ALA A 58 5.38 7.18 -11.70
CA ALA A 58 6.82 7.34 -11.44
C ALA A 58 7.67 6.15 -11.91
N GLY A 59 7.06 5.05 -12.35
CA GLY A 59 7.78 3.90 -12.95
C GLY A 59 7.86 2.65 -12.07
N PHE A 60 7.37 2.69 -10.83
CA PHE A 60 7.32 1.52 -9.97
C PHE A 60 6.28 0.53 -10.50
N ARG A 61 6.60 -0.76 -10.55
CA ARG A 61 5.71 -1.81 -11.12
C ARG A 61 5.41 -2.94 -10.16
N HIS A 62 6.27 -3.18 -9.17
CA HIS A 62 6.05 -4.17 -8.12
C HIS A 62 5.17 -3.62 -6.98
N LEU A 63 4.11 -2.87 -7.31
CA LEU A 63 3.29 -2.17 -6.32
C LEU A 63 1.85 -2.70 -6.23
N THR A 64 1.26 -2.60 -5.05
CA THR A 64 -0.11 -3.02 -4.75
C THR A 64 -0.71 -2.12 -3.68
N CYS A 65 -2.03 -2.15 -3.54
CA CYS A 65 -2.75 -1.29 -2.60
C CYS A 65 -3.70 -2.09 -1.69
N SER A 66 -3.67 -1.80 -0.39
CA SER A 66 -4.54 -2.41 0.62
C SER A 66 -5.96 -1.84 0.64
N LEU A 67 -6.17 -0.68 0.03
CA LEU A 67 -7.43 0.05 0.03
C LEU A 67 -7.86 0.42 1.46
N GLY A 68 -6.90 0.86 2.27
CA GLY A 68 -7.04 1.25 3.69
C GLY A 68 -5.94 0.71 4.61
N THR A 69 -5.80 1.29 5.80
CA THR A 69 -4.76 0.95 6.80
C THR A 69 -4.71 -0.50 7.28
N HIS A 70 -5.84 -1.22 7.28
CA HIS A 70 -5.93 -2.57 7.82
C HIS A 70 -6.22 -3.63 6.74
N LEU A 71 -5.34 -4.63 6.64
CA LEU A 71 -5.55 -5.78 5.77
C LEU A 71 -6.64 -6.71 6.32
N ASN A 72 -7.54 -7.11 5.43
CA ASN A 72 -8.43 -8.24 5.68
C ASN A 72 -7.67 -9.59 5.61
N ALA A 73 -8.32 -10.68 6.01
CA ALA A 73 -7.70 -12.00 6.04
C ALA A 73 -7.19 -12.47 4.66
N CYS A 74 -7.94 -12.21 3.59
CA CYS A 74 -7.55 -12.56 2.22
C CYS A 74 -6.30 -11.78 1.78
N GLN A 75 -6.29 -10.46 2.00
CA GLN A 75 -5.15 -9.61 1.66
C GLN A 75 -3.89 -9.97 2.46
N PHE A 76 -4.03 -10.29 3.74
CA PHE A 76 -2.92 -10.73 4.57
C PHE A 76 -2.36 -12.07 4.07
N GLN A 77 -3.23 -13.04 3.77
CA GLN A 77 -2.81 -14.33 3.21
C GLN A 77 -2.11 -14.18 1.86
N GLN A 78 -2.57 -13.24 1.01
CA GLN A 78 -1.88 -12.94 -0.26
C GLN A 78 -0.43 -12.53 -0.03
N LEU A 79 -0.14 -11.66 0.93
CA LEU A 79 1.25 -11.26 1.22
C LEU A 79 2.10 -12.42 1.78
N CYS A 80 1.48 -13.35 2.51
CA CYS A 80 2.15 -14.47 3.17
C CYS A 80 2.21 -15.76 2.35
N ASP A 81 1.62 -15.79 1.15
CA ASP A 81 1.50 -17.02 0.34
C ASP A 81 2.85 -17.60 -0.12
N ARG A 82 3.92 -16.79 -0.07
CA ARG A 82 5.29 -17.19 -0.37
C ARG A 82 6.32 -16.23 0.24
N PRO A 83 7.60 -16.62 0.30
CA PRO A 83 8.68 -15.72 0.68
C PRO A 83 8.80 -14.52 -0.27
N ARG A 84 8.76 -13.31 0.29
CA ARG A 84 9.02 -12.04 -0.39
C ARG A 84 9.37 -10.95 0.62
N THR A 85 9.89 -9.83 0.13
CA THR A 85 10.06 -8.58 0.90
C THR A 85 8.89 -7.66 0.64
N VAL A 86 8.25 -7.15 1.70
CA VAL A 86 7.15 -6.17 1.60
C VAL A 86 7.62 -4.82 2.11
N TYR A 87 7.68 -3.83 1.21
CA TYR A 87 7.92 -2.42 1.55
C TYR A 87 6.58 -1.79 1.92
N LEU A 88 6.45 -1.31 3.16
CA LEU A 88 5.25 -0.65 3.68
C LEU A 88 5.45 0.86 3.62
N THR A 89 4.63 1.54 2.83
CA THR A 89 4.64 3.01 2.69
C THR A 89 3.26 3.56 2.97
N PHE A 90 2.94 3.71 4.25
CA PHE A 90 1.64 4.24 4.72
C PHE A 90 1.77 5.69 5.14
N ASP A 91 0.62 6.35 5.23
CA ASP A 91 0.51 7.78 5.49
C ASP A 91 1.16 8.18 6.83
N VAL A 92 1.88 9.30 6.81
CA VAL A 92 2.42 9.91 8.02
C VAL A 92 1.37 10.86 8.58
N ASP A 93 0.40 10.31 9.30
CA ASP A 93 -0.70 11.09 9.87
C ASP A 93 -0.25 11.89 11.11
N ALA A 94 -0.85 13.07 11.31
CA ALA A 94 -0.65 13.89 12.51
C ALA A 94 -1.14 13.21 13.81
N ASN A 95 -2.10 12.28 13.71
CA ASN A 95 -2.61 11.50 14.84
C ASN A 95 -1.84 10.18 15.06
N GLY A 96 -0.87 9.85 14.20
CA GLY A 96 -0.07 8.63 14.29
C GLY A 96 -0.73 7.36 13.74
N SER A 97 -1.94 7.41 13.15
CA SER A 97 -2.70 6.20 12.84
C SER A 97 -2.07 5.35 11.73
N GLY A 98 -1.63 5.97 10.63
CA GLY A 98 -0.96 5.27 9.53
C GLY A 98 0.36 4.62 9.96
N GLN A 99 1.18 5.31 10.76
CA GLN A 99 2.43 4.74 11.27
C GLN A 99 2.17 3.55 12.21
N GLN A 100 1.20 3.67 13.12
CA GLN A 100 0.82 2.57 14.02
C GLN A 100 0.29 1.36 13.24
N ALA A 101 -0.55 1.58 12.23
CA ALA A 101 -1.06 0.52 11.38
C ALA A 101 0.06 -0.18 10.59
N SER A 102 0.99 0.59 10.04
CA SER A 102 2.19 0.07 9.36
C SER A 102 3.05 -0.78 10.28
N GLN A 103 3.31 -0.31 11.51
CA GLN A 103 4.08 -1.04 12.51
C GLN A 103 3.40 -2.36 12.92
N GLN A 104 2.10 -2.33 13.19
CA GLN A 104 1.32 -3.52 13.53
C GLN A 104 1.31 -4.54 12.39
N LEU A 105 1.16 -4.07 11.15
CA LEU A 105 1.21 -4.93 9.97
C LEU A 105 2.60 -5.55 9.78
N ALA A 106 3.67 -4.75 9.91
CA ALA A 106 5.04 -5.25 9.84
C ALA A 106 5.28 -6.35 10.88
N HIS A 107 4.86 -6.15 12.12
CA HIS A 107 4.97 -7.16 13.17
C HIS A 107 4.24 -8.46 12.81
N ARG A 108 3.00 -8.37 12.31
CA ARG A 108 2.21 -9.53 11.90
C ARG A 108 2.85 -10.29 10.73
N LEU A 109 3.39 -9.59 9.74
CA LEU A 109 4.07 -10.18 8.59
C LEU A 109 5.39 -10.85 9.00
N ARG A 110 6.20 -10.20 9.84
CA ARG A 110 7.44 -10.79 10.40
C ARG A 110 7.15 -12.05 11.21
N ALA A 111 6.05 -12.08 11.97
CA ALA A 111 5.60 -13.28 12.69
C ALA A 111 5.22 -14.45 11.76
N GLN A 112 4.99 -14.19 10.47
CA GLN A 112 4.78 -15.21 9.42
C GLN A 112 6.06 -15.49 8.61
N GLY A 113 7.21 -14.95 9.03
CA GLY A 113 8.48 -15.11 8.31
C GLY A 113 8.60 -14.27 7.03
N ILE A 114 7.71 -13.30 6.82
CA ILE A 114 7.77 -12.38 5.68
C ILE A 114 8.71 -11.22 6.03
N ALA A 115 9.69 -10.96 5.17
CA ALA A 115 10.57 -9.81 5.32
C ALA A 115 9.77 -8.53 5.08
N THR A 116 9.90 -7.54 5.95
CA THR A 116 9.16 -6.28 5.83
C THR A 116 10.04 -5.09 6.07
N ARG A 117 9.94 -4.07 5.22
CA ARG A 117 10.68 -2.82 5.35
C ARG A 117 9.70 -1.67 5.47
N GLN A 118 9.85 -0.84 6.49
CA GLN A 118 9.01 0.36 6.64
C GLN A 118 9.69 1.54 5.97
N VAL A 119 9.03 2.10 4.96
CA VAL A 119 9.52 3.24 4.19
C VAL A 119 9.03 4.50 4.89
N LEU A 120 9.98 5.32 5.35
CA LEU A 120 9.66 6.57 6.04
C LEU A 120 9.68 7.72 5.03
N LEU A 121 8.51 8.32 4.83
CA LEU A 121 8.36 9.55 4.07
C LEU A 121 8.66 10.78 4.94
N PRO A 122 8.90 11.96 4.34
CA PRO A 122 8.96 13.21 5.08
C PRO A 122 7.71 13.43 5.93
N GLU A 123 7.87 14.22 7.01
CA GLU A 123 6.80 14.44 7.98
C GLU A 123 5.53 15.00 7.31
N GLY A 124 4.38 14.38 7.63
CA GLY A 124 3.08 14.79 7.11
C GLY A 124 2.82 14.42 5.65
N GLN A 125 3.64 13.56 5.04
CA GLN A 125 3.47 13.12 3.66
C GLN A 125 3.00 11.66 3.54
N ASP A 126 2.15 11.44 2.55
CA ASP A 126 1.84 10.16 1.90
C ASP A 126 2.60 10.08 0.54
N PRO A 127 2.67 8.92 -0.13
CA PRO A 127 3.32 8.84 -1.44
C PRO A 127 2.77 9.87 -2.44
N ASN A 128 1.44 10.05 -2.50
CA ASN A 128 0.83 11.02 -3.41
C ASN A 128 1.34 12.46 -3.20
N SER A 129 1.31 12.96 -1.98
CA SER A 129 1.74 14.30 -1.59
C SER A 129 3.24 14.48 -1.70
N PHE A 130 4.05 13.43 -1.46
CA PHE A 130 5.49 13.46 -1.70
C PHE A 130 5.80 13.84 -3.15
N PHE A 131 5.17 13.18 -4.12
CA PHE A 131 5.35 13.49 -5.55
C PHE A 131 4.70 14.83 -5.94
N VAL A 132 3.53 15.16 -5.39
CA VAL A 132 2.87 16.47 -5.65
C VAL A 132 3.73 17.64 -5.18
N GLN A 133 4.49 17.48 -4.09
CA GLN A 133 5.39 18.50 -3.56
C GLN A 133 6.75 18.57 -4.31
N GLY A 134 6.91 17.84 -5.41
CA GLY A 134 8.10 17.87 -6.25
C GLY A 134 9.10 16.76 -5.99
N GLY A 135 8.75 15.76 -5.17
CA GLY A 135 9.52 14.53 -5.04
C GLY A 135 9.60 13.76 -6.36
N ASP A 136 10.74 13.13 -6.62
CA ASP A 136 10.97 12.33 -7.84
C ASP A 136 11.18 10.83 -7.56
N ALA A 137 11.22 10.05 -8.64
CA ALA A 137 11.36 8.60 -8.57
C ALA A 137 12.71 8.17 -7.96
N GLY A 138 13.79 8.93 -8.18
CA GLY A 138 15.11 8.64 -7.63
C GLY A 138 15.14 8.88 -6.11
N GLN A 139 14.51 9.95 -5.64
CA GLN A 139 14.36 10.22 -4.22
C GLN A 139 13.51 9.16 -3.53
N PHE A 140 12.37 8.76 -4.13
CA PHE A 140 11.56 7.67 -3.58
C PHE A 140 12.32 6.34 -3.55
N GLN A 141 13.09 6.02 -4.59
CA GLN A 141 13.96 4.84 -4.64
C GLN A 141 15.00 4.86 -3.51
N ALA A 142 15.61 6.01 -3.24
CA ALA A 142 16.55 6.15 -2.11
C ALA A 142 15.87 5.89 -0.75
N LEU A 143 14.60 6.28 -0.58
CA LEU A 143 13.82 5.96 0.63
C LEU A 143 13.55 4.46 0.77
N LEU A 144 13.27 3.76 -0.33
CA LEU A 144 13.12 2.30 -0.32
C LEU A 144 14.42 1.61 0.12
N GLU A 145 15.56 2.03 -0.41
CA GLU A 145 16.87 1.46 -0.11
C GLU A 145 17.31 1.74 1.33
N ALA A 146 16.98 2.92 1.85
CA ALA A 146 17.25 3.31 3.24
C ALA A 146 16.31 2.61 4.25
N ALA A 147 15.21 2.00 3.81
CA ALA A 147 14.23 1.38 4.69
C ALA A 147 14.83 0.16 5.43
N PRO A 148 14.86 0.18 6.78
CA PRO A 148 15.46 -0.91 7.54
C PRO A 148 14.63 -2.21 7.43
N PRO A 149 15.28 -3.39 7.53
CA PRO A 149 14.60 -4.69 7.59
C PRO A 149 13.76 -4.88 8.87
#